data_AF-A0A813SHG8-F1
#
_entry.id   AF-A0A813SHG8-F1
#
_cell.length_a   1.000
_cell.length_b   1.000
_cell.length_c   1.000
_cell.angle_alpha   90.00
_cell.angle_beta   90.00
_cell.angle_gamma   90.00
#
_symmetry.space_group_name_H-M   'P 1'
#
loop_
_entity.id
_entity.type
_entity.pdbx_description
1 polymer ?
#
loop_
_entity_poly.entity_id
_entity_poly.type
_entity_poly.pdbx_seq_one_letter_code
_entity_poly.pdbx_strand_id
1 'polypeptide(L)'
;MSINLNRSVSKRPSISNTLIQSQDNVIVGSPNQESLNQNLRTRRTRCVVNFSLEDFTRIHAQFSDKNRAAHVETPVYSFYDNENIKFQLRFVPGKHSLNFDVLYKGSDPSAQLFLELYLLDQYGRRHNFDYGRKVECQLSAHNSESIGNYIYDRDDLEKKRDKLFVGDKLVVSLEVSATWIEVSDNNSNTPEK
;
A
#
# COMPACT_ATOMS: atom_id res chain seq x y z
N MET A 1 25.67 -28.63 -50.76
CA MET A 1 25.02 -27.36 -51.14
C MET A 1 24.55 -26.68 -49.88
N SER A 2 25.10 -25.50 -49.57
CA SER A 2 24.90 -24.80 -48.31
C SER A 2 23.86 -23.69 -48.50
N ILE A 3 22.78 -23.70 -47.71
CA ILE A 3 21.75 -22.66 -47.74
C ILE A 3 22.11 -21.60 -46.69
N ASN A 4 22.51 -20.41 -47.16
CA ASN A 4 22.73 -19.23 -46.34
C ASN A 4 21.36 -18.60 -45.96
N LEU A 5 21.00 -18.68 -44.68
CA LEU A 5 19.86 -17.97 -44.09
C LEU A 5 20.26 -16.52 -43.79
N ASN A 6 19.99 -15.61 -44.73
CA ASN A 6 20.04 -14.18 -44.45
C ASN A 6 18.79 -13.74 -43.69
N ARG A 7 19.00 -13.32 -42.44
CA ARG A 7 18.01 -12.85 -41.47
C ARG A 7 17.47 -11.48 -41.90
N SER A 8 16.23 -11.41 -42.39
CA SER A 8 15.55 -10.15 -42.70
C SER A 8 14.98 -9.51 -41.44
N VAL A 9 15.34 -8.25 -41.22
CA VAL A 9 14.87 -7.42 -40.11
C VAL A 9 13.41 -7.05 -40.35
N SER A 10 12.51 -7.57 -39.50
CA SER A 10 11.11 -7.15 -39.44
C SER A 10 11.01 -5.71 -38.94
N LYS A 11 10.67 -4.79 -39.86
CA LYS A 11 10.32 -3.39 -39.56
C LYS A 11 8.89 -3.37 -38.98
N ARG A 12 8.75 -3.09 -37.68
CA ARG A 12 7.46 -2.72 -37.08
C ARG A 12 7.02 -1.36 -37.65
N PRO A 13 5.73 -1.19 -38.02
CA PRO A 13 5.24 0.09 -38.53
C PRO A 13 5.07 1.09 -37.38
N SER A 14 5.73 2.24 -37.52
CA SER A 14 5.57 3.43 -36.69
C SER A 14 4.23 4.10 -36.99
N ILE A 15 3.32 4.10 -36.02
CA ILE A 15 2.04 4.81 -36.11
C ILE A 15 2.29 6.26 -35.69
N SER A 16 2.67 7.09 -36.64
CA SER A 16 2.65 8.54 -36.48
C SER A 16 2.33 9.18 -37.82
N ASN A 17 1.13 9.75 -37.89
CA ASN A 17 0.60 10.62 -38.94
C ASN A 17 0.45 9.94 -40.31
N THR A 18 -0.73 9.80 -40.89
CA THR A 18 -1.64 10.91 -41.24
C THR A 18 -2.93 10.32 -41.83
N LEU A 19 -4.04 11.07 -41.74
CA LEU A 19 -5.33 10.89 -42.42
C LEU A 19 -6.26 9.93 -41.66
N ILE A 20 -7.35 10.42 -41.06
CA ILE A 20 -8.55 10.81 -41.80
C ILE A 20 -9.10 12.16 -41.33
N GLN A 21 -9.05 13.13 -42.25
CA GLN A 21 -10.10 14.13 -42.39
C GLN A 21 -11.41 13.40 -42.70
N SER A 22 -12.34 13.43 -41.76
CA SER A 22 -13.77 13.32 -42.05
C SER A 22 -14.42 14.51 -41.37
N GLN A 23 -14.55 15.59 -42.14
CA GLN A 23 -15.55 16.61 -41.87
C GLN A 23 -16.91 15.96 -42.07
N ASP A 24 -17.61 15.70 -40.96
CA ASP A 24 -19.05 15.93 -40.88
C ASP A 24 -19.30 16.57 -39.50
N ASN A 25 -19.73 17.82 -39.56
CA ASN A 25 -20.03 18.66 -38.42
C ASN A 25 -21.15 18.07 -37.58
N VAL A 26 -20.80 17.35 -36.52
CA VAL A 26 -21.62 17.29 -35.31
C VAL A 26 -20.73 17.58 -34.12
N ILE A 27 -20.48 18.88 -33.92
CA ILE A 27 -20.16 19.38 -32.59
C ILE A 27 -21.43 19.15 -31.77
N VAL A 28 -21.46 18.08 -30.97
CA VAL A 28 -22.41 17.99 -29.86
C VAL A 28 -21.91 18.99 -28.82
N GLY A 29 -22.23 20.27 -29.04
CA GLY A 29 -22.05 21.32 -28.05
C GLY A 29 -22.97 21.00 -26.89
N SER A 30 -22.40 20.47 -25.82
CA SER A 30 -23.10 20.45 -24.53
C SER A 30 -23.17 21.88 -24.04
N PRO A 31 -24.36 22.45 -23.79
CA PRO A 31 -24.49 23.83 -23.36
C PRO A 31 -23.87 23.95 -21.96
N ASN A 32 -22.89 24.86 -21.82
CA ASN A 32 -22.20 25.25 -20.57
C ASN A 32 -21.14 24.29 -19.99
N GLN A 33 -20.30 23.64 -20.81
CA GLN A 33 -19.02 23.15 -20.28
C GLN A 33 -18.04 24.33 -20.15
N GLU A 34 -18.04 24.99 -18.99
CA GLU A 34 -16.81 25.63 -18.53
C GLU A 34 -15.74 24.55 -18.53
N SER A 35 -14.73 24.68 -19.40
CA SER A 35 -13.55 23.81 -19.36
C SER A 35 -12.80 24.11 -18.08
N LEU A 36 -13.20 23.43 -17.00
CA LEU A 36 -12.52 23.43 -15.73
C LEU A 36 -11.12 22.86 -15.97
N ASN A 37 -10.13 23.75 -16.13
CA ASN A 37 -8.72 23.38 -16.19
C ASN A 37 -8.31 22.86 -14.81
N GLN A 38 -8.64 21.61 -14.52
CA GLN A 38 -8.24 20.93 -13.30
C GLN A 38 -6.78 20.50 -13.42
N ASN A 39 -5.92 21.04 -12.56
CA ASN A 39 -4.57 20.55 -12.42
C ASN A 39 -4.58 19.33 -11.52
N LEU A 40 -4.47 18.14 -12.13
CA LEU A 40 -4.34 16.86 -11.42
C LEU A 40 -2.87 16.62 -11.09
N ARG A 41 -2.52 16.57 -9.81
CA ARG A 41 -1.17 16.23 -9.36
C ARG A 41 -1.19 14.98 -8.50
N THR A 42 -0.42 13.97 -8.90
CA THR A 42 -0.18 12.81 -8.03
C THR A 42 0.79 13.20 -6.91
N ARG A 43 0.36 12.99 -5.68
CA ARG A 43 1.19 13.14 -4.47
C ARG A 43 1.59 11.78 -3.94
N ARG A 44 2.73 11.75 -3.24
CA ARG A 44 3.28 10.56 -2.59
C ARG A 44 3.86 10.94 -1.24
N THR A 45 3.61 10.13 -0.23
CA THR A 45 4.24 10.27 1.09
C THR A 45 4.52 8.89 1.68
N ARG A 46 5.38 8.84 2.70
CA ARG A 46 5.77 7.59 3.35
C ARG A 46 5.96 7.82 4.84
N CYS A 47 5.50 6.87 5.65
CA CYS A 47 5.76 6.83 7.08
C CYS A 47 6.20 5.42 7.51
N VAL A 48 6.85 5.35 8.67
CA VAL A 48 7.22 4.09 9.32
C VAL A 48 6.66 4.12 10.73
N VAL A 49 5.95 3.06 11.11
CA VAL A 49 5.38 2.88 12.43
C VAL A 49 5.97 1.62 13.06
N ASN A 50 6.54 1.76 14.26
CA ASN A 50 7.14 0.65 15.00
C ASN A 50 6.23 0.22 16.14
N PHE A 51 5.96 -1.07 16.22
CA PHE A 51 5.16 -1.71 17.26
C PHE A 51 6.07 -2.58 18.12
N SER A 52 6.03 -2.33 19.43
CA SER A 52 6.69 -3.17 20.42
C SER A 52 5.66 -4.15 20.98
N LEU A 53 5.81 -5.42 20.64
CA LEU A 53 5.04 -6.51 21.23
C LEU A 53 5.76 -6.97 22.50
N GLU A 54 5.24 -6.55 23.65
CA GLU A 54 5.78 -6.87 24.98
C GLU A 54 5.03 -8.05 25.61
N ASP A 55 5.65 -8.72 26.57
CA ASP A 55 5.17 -9.99 27.15
C ASP A 55 4.83 -11.03 26.06
N PHE A 56 5.71 -11.17 25.06
CA PHE A 56 5.47 -11.96 23.87
C PHE A 56 5.08 -13.41 24.17
N THR A 57 5.68 -14.02 25.20
CA THR A 57 5.33 -15.37 25.66
C THR A 57 3.83 -15.54 25.99
N ARG A 58 3.14 -14.46 26.37
CA ARG A 58 1.71 -14.46 26.70
C ARG A 58 0.82 -14.29 25.48
N ILE A 59 1.29 -13.64 24.41
CA ILE A 59 0.50 -13.34 23.21
C ILE A 59 -0.12 -14.62 22.63
N HIS A 60 0.67 -15.70 22.53
CA HIS A 60 0.19 -16.99 22.03
C HIS A 60 -0.46 -17.87 23.11
N ALA A 61 -0.15 -17.66 24.39
CA ALA A 61 -0.73 -18.42 25.50
C ALA A 61 -2.18 -18.01 25.83
N GLN A 62 -2.55 -16.76 25.52
CA GLN A 62 -3.93 -16.27 25.64
C GLN A 62 -4.86 -16.84 24.56
N PHE A 63 -4.32 -17.50 23.54
CA PHE A 63 -5.09 -18.18 22.52
C PHE A 63 -5.62 -19.52 23.06
N SER A 64 -6.94 -19.56 23.29
CA SER A 64 -7.73 -20.78 23.45
C SER A 64 -8.68 -20.87 22.27
N ASP A 65 -9.05 -22.07 21.80
CA ASP A 65 -10.10 -22.25 20.78
C ASP A 65 -11.44 -21.59 21.19
N LYS A 66 -11.63 -21.31 22.49
CA LYS A 66 -12.77 -20.59 23.04
C LYS A 66 -12.66 -19.05 22.95
N ASN A 67 -11.49 -18.52 22.63
CA ASN A 67 -11.16 -17.09 22.67
C ASN A 67 -10.69 -16.56 21.29
N ARG A 68 -11.32 -17.08 20.23
CA ARG A 68 -11.05 -16.77 18.82
C ARG A 68 -11.20 -15.29 18.43
N ALA A 69 -11.64 -14.44 19.36
CA ALA A 69 -11.84 -13.00 19.20
C ALA A 69 -10.71 -12.15 19.82
N ALA A 70 -9.69 -12.76 20.45
CA ALA A 70 -8.56 -12.01 21.00
C ALA A 70 -7.73 -11.39 19.86
N HIS A 71 -7.81 -10.07 19.71
CA HIS A 71 -7.02 -9.28 18.78
C HIS A 71 -6.61 -7.97 19.45
N VAL A 72 -5.55 -7.35 18.93
CA VAL A 72 -5.07 -6.04 19.39
C VAL A 72 -5.24 -5.05 18.26
N GLU A 73 -6.06 -4.02 18.48
CA GLU A 73 -6.19 -2.91 17.55
C GLU A 73 -5.23 -1.78 17.90
N THR A 74 -4.61 -1.20 16.88
CA THR A 74 -3.81 0.00 17.04
C THR A 74 -4.68 1.26 16.96
N PRO A 75 -4.15 2.43 17.38
CA PRO A 75 -4.77 3.71 17.06
C PRO A 75 -4.94 3.90 15.56
N VAL A 76 -5.83 4.81 15.17
CA VAL A 76 -5.95 5.25 13.78
C VAL A 76 -4.82 6.22 13.47
N TYR A 77 -4.00 5.87 12.48
CA TYR A 77 -2.92 6.72 11.97
C TYR A 77 -3.42 7.55 10.79
N SER A 78 -2.83 8.73 10.61
CA SER A 78 -3.09 9.63 9.49
C SER A 78 -1.78 10.22 8.97
N PHE A 79 -1.78 10.65 7.72
CA PHE A 79 -0.64 11.34 7.13
C PHE A 79 -0.74 12.85 7.35
N TYR A 80 0.36 13.48 7.75
CA TYR A 80 0.42 14.93 7.91
C TYR A 80 0.10 15.67 6.60
N ASP A 81 0.58 15.16 5.47
CA ASP A 81 0.37 15.77 4.16
C ASP A 81 -1.09 15.67 3.67
N ASN A 82 -1.87 14.73 4.20
CA ASN A 82 -3.28 14.54 3.88
C ASN A 82 -3.99 13.76 5.00
N GLU A 83 -4.62 14.50 5.93
CA GLU A 83 -5.32 13.92 7.08
C GLU A 83 -6.54 13.08 6.69
N ASN A 84 -7.04 13.19 5.45
CA ASN A 84 -8.12 12.36 4.94
C ASN A 84 -7.67 10.93 4.63
N ILE A 85 -6.36 10.67 4.58
CA ILE A 85 -5.80 9.34 4.41
C ILE A 85 -5.52 8.76 5.80
N LYS A 86 -6.33 7.77 6.20
CA LYS A 86 -6.23 7.15 7.53
C LYS A 86 -6.20 5.63 7.44
N PHE A 87 -5.44 5.00 8.33
CA PHE A 87 -5.37 3.54 8.41
C PHE A 87 -5.25 3.07 9.86
N GLN A 88 -5.70 1.84 10.10
CA GLN A 88 -5.65 1.16 11.39
C GLN A 88 -5.14 -0.27 11.17
N LEU A 89 -4.42 -0.82 12.16
CA LEU A 89 -3.99 -2.21 12.14
C LEU A 89 -4.69 -3.00 13.22
N ARG A 90 -4.89 -4.28 12.93
CA ARG A 90 -5.35 -5.27 13.89
C ARG A 90 -4.38 -6.44 13.88
N PHE A 91 -3.76 -6.74 15.03
CA PHE A 91 -2.95 -7.93 15.21
C PHE A 91 -3.81 -9.07 15.72
N VAL A 92 -3.75 -10.21 15.02
CA VAL A 92 -4.57 -11.38 15.28
C VAL A 92 -3.65 -12.56 15.63
N PRO A 93 -3.43 -12.84 16.93
CA PRO A 93 -2.64 -13.98 17.36
C PRO A 93 -3.34 -15.29 17.01
N GLY A 94 -2.59 -16.21 16.42
CA GLY A 94 -2.94 -17.61 16.25
C GLY A 94 -2.12 -18.52 17.17
N LYS A 95 -2.44 -19.81 17.16
CA LYS A 95 -1.74 -20.84 17.97
C LYS A 95 -0.23 -20.91 17.67
N HIS A 96 0.14 -20.80 16.39
CA HIS A 96 1.52 -20.90 15.91
C HIS A 96 1.91 -19.74 15.00
N SER A 97 1.13 -18.67 14.95
CA SER A 97 1.42 -17.53 14.07
C SER A 97 0.89 -16.24 14.63
N LEU A 98 1.35 -15.12 14.07
CA LEU A 98 0.69 -13.84 14.23
C LEU A 98 0.32 -13.31 12.85
N ASN A 99 -0.96 -12.98 12.71
CA ASN A 99 -1.48 -12.35 11.51
C ASN A 99 -1.77 -10.88 11.80
N PHE A 100 -1.97 -10.11 10.74
CA PHE A 100 -2.50 -8.77 10.83
C PHE A 100 -3.52 -8.47 9.75
N ASP A 101 -4.46 -7.62 10.11
CA ASP A 101 -5.39 -6.99 9.20
C ASP A 101 -5.07 -5.50 9.13
N VAL A 102 -5.31 -4.89 7.97
CA VAL A 102 -5.18 -3.46 7.76
C VAL A 102 -6.51 -2.92 7.29
N LEU A 103 -6.97 -1.85 7.93
CA LEU A 103 -8.24 -1.20 7.66
C LEU A 103 -7.96 0.23 7.20
N TYR A 104 -8.41 0.59 6.01
CA TYR A 104 -8.51 1.97 5.57
C TYR A 104 -9.69 2.63 6.29
N LYS A 105 -9.41 3.76 6.94
CA LYS A 105 -10.38 4.59 7.67
C LYS A 105 -10.45 6.00 7.09
N GLY A 106 -9.79 6.23 5.97
CA GLY A 106 -9.74 7.53 5.31
C GLY A 106 -11.00 7.84 4.52
N SER A 107 -11.18 9.11 4.22
CA SER A 107 -12.26 9.64 3.37
C SER A 107 -11.79 10.00 1.97
N ASP A 108 -10.48 10.03 1.70
CA ASP A 108 -9.96 10.33 0.36
C ASP A 108 -10.25 9.15 -0.60
N PRO A 109 -11.04 9.36 -1.67
CA PRO A 109 -11.42 8.29 -2.59
C PRO A 109 -10.31 7.93 -3.57
N SER A 110 -9.34 8.84 -3.80
CA SER A 110 -8.24 8.66 -4.74
C SER A 110 -7.03 7.98 -4.11
N ALA A 111 -7.00 7.90 -2.78
CA ALA A 111 -5.87 7.38 -2.04
C ALA A 111 -5.66 5.88 -2.27
N GLN A 112 -4.40 5.54 -2.45
CA GLN A 112 -3.89 4.17 -2.46
C GLN A 112 -2.77 4.05 -1.45
N LEU A 113 -2.89 3.10 -0.53
CA LEU A 113 -1.85 2.76 0.44
C LEU A 113 -1.16 1.48 0.02
N PHE A 114 0.16 1.51 0.04
CA PHE A 114 1.04 0.35 -0.10
C PHE A 114 1.75 0.14 1.21
N LEU A 115 1.57 -1.02 1.82
CA LEU A 115 2.18 -1.33 3.10
C LEU A 115 3.24 -2.42 2.93
N GLU A 116 4.27 -2.36 3.76
CA GLU A 116 5.30 -3.38 3.88
C GLU A 116 5.63 -3.58 5.36
N LEU A 117 5.60 -4.83 5.81
CA LEU A 117 5.85 -5.18 7.21
C LEU A 117 7.09 -6.06 7.32
N TYR A 118 7.92 -5.78 8.33
CA TYR A 118 9.14 -6.52 8.63
C TYR A 118 9.42 -6.53 10.14
N LEU A 119 10.26 -7.46 10.59
CA LEU A 119 10.74 -7.47 11.96
C LEU A 119 12.05 -6.67 12.07
N LEU A 120 12.29 -6.12 13.26
CA LEU A 120 13.55 -5.47 13.59
C LEU A 120 14.32 -6.32 14.60
N ASP A 121 15.62 -6.51 14.37
CA ASP A 121 16.50 -7.08 15.40
C ASP A 121 16.87 -6.05 16.47
N GLN A 122 17.61 -6.50 17.49
CA GLN A 122 18.12 -5.66 18.57
C GLN A 122 19.01 -4.49 18.10
N TYR A 123 19.52 -4.53 16.87
CA TYR A 123 20.33 -3.48 16.26
C TYR A 123 19.52 -2.62 15.27
N GLY A 124 18.21 -2.83 15.16
CA GLY A 124 17.33 -2.13 14.23
C GLY A 124 17.48 -2.57 12.77
N ARG A 125 18.11 -3.71 12.49
CA ARG A 125 18.20 -4.24 11.12
C ARG A 125 16.91 -4.94 10.76
N ARG A 126 16.49 -4.78 9.50
CA ARG A 126 15.29 -5.39 8.95
C ARG A 126 15.51 -6.89 8.75
N HIS A 127 14.60 -7.70 9.27
CA HIS A 127 14.55 -9.14 9.02
C HIS A 127 13.21 -9.49 8.39
N ASN A 128 13.31 -10.11 7.21
CA ASN A 128 12.17 -10.69 6.52
C ASN A 128 12.25 -12.21 6.68
N PHE A 129 11.11 -12.87 6.88
CA PHE A 129 11.05 -14.33 6.83
C PHE A 129 10.99 -14.82 5.37
N ASP A 130 11.59 -15.99 5.13
CA ASP A 130 11.71 -16.61 3.81
C ASP A 130 10.38 -17.08 3.19
N TYR A 131 9.25 -16.89 3.88
CA TYR A 131 7.91 -17.03 3.29
C TYR A 131 7.56 -15.94 2.25
N GLY A 132 8.56 -15.22 1.73
CA GLY A 132 8.62 -14.85 0.31
C GLY A 132 7.56 -13.88 -0.18
N ARG A 133 6.79 -13.24 0.70
CA ARG A 133 5.95 -12.11 0.32
C ARG A 133 6.26 -10.99 1.29
N LYS A 134 7.01 -10.01 0.79
CA LYS A 134 6.73 -8.62 1.11
C LYS A 134 5.20 -8.51 1.14
N VAL A 135 4.63 -8.29 2.33
CA VAL A 135 3.17 -8.23 2.46
C VAL A 135 2.75 -6.88 1.90
N GLU A 136 2.67 -6.81 0.58
CA GLU A 136 2.14 -5.68 -0.14
C GLU A 136 0.62 -5.78 -0.10
N CYS A 137 0.01 -4.96 0.76
CA CYS A 137 -1.42 -4.72 0.66
C CYS A 137 -1.66 -3.36 0.01
N GLN A 138 -2.59 -3.36 -0.94
CA GLN A 138 -3.09 -2.15 -1.59
C GLN A 138 -4.47 -1.84 -1.01
N LEU A 139 -4.57 -0.73 -0.27
CA LEU A 139 -5.84 -0.25 0.27
C LEU A 139 -6.28 1.03 -0.41
N SER A 140 -7.59 1.20 -0.53
CA SER A 140 -8.21 2.42 -1.03
C SER A 140 -9.62 2.56 -0.45
N ALA A 141 -10.32 3.64 -0.77
CA ALA A 141 -11.74 3.77 -0.42
C ALA A 141 -12.62 2.65 -1.03
N HIS A 142 -12.19 2.04 -2.14
CA HIS A 142 -12.90 0.93 -2.78
C HIS A 142 -12.47 -0.44 -2.27
N ASN A 143 -11.27 -0.53 -1.68
CA ASN A 143 -10.75 -1.72 -1.03
C ASN A 143 -10.28 -1.37 0.38
N SER A 144 -11.25 -1.25 1.29
CA SER A 144 -11.02 -0.65 2.60
C SER A 144 -10.37 -1.61 3.61
N GLU A 145 -10.17 -2.88 3.26
CA GLU A 145 -9.61 -3.86 4.18
C GLU A 145 -8.70 -4.86 3.47
N SER A 146 -7.66 -5.28 4.20
CA SER A 146 -6.79 -6.39 3.83
C SER A 146 -6.65 -7.28 5.05
N ILE A 147 -7.18 -8.50 4.96
CA ILE A 147 -7.36 -9.40 6.11
C ILE A 147 -6.48 -10.64 5.97
N GLY A 148 -6.00 -11.15 7.10
CA GLY A 148 -5.32 -12.44 7.19
C GLY A 148 -3.88 -12.41 6.68
N ASN A 149 -3.24 -11.23 6.72
CA ASN A 149 -1.86 -11.11 6.31
C ASN A 149 -0.92 -11.72 7.35
N TYR A 150 0.03 -12.52 6.90
CA TYR A 150 0.91 -13.27 7.80
C TYR A 150 2.14 -12.47 8.20
N ILE A 151 2.49 -12.44 9.50
CA ILE A 151 3.74 -11.82 9.97
C ILE A 151 4.84 -12.87 10.11
N TYR A 152 4.59 -13.90 10.93
CA TYR A 152 5.59 -14.92 11.23
C TYR A 152 4.93 -16.25 11.64
N ASP A 153 5.70 -17.32 11.45
CA ASP A 153 5.47 -18.61 12.09
C ASP A 153 6.24 -18.66 13.40
N ARG A 154 5.60 -19.18 14.45
CA ARG A 154 6.19 -19.26 15.78
C ARG A 154 7.44 -20.14 15.76
N ASP A 155 7.42 -21.27 15.06
CA ASP A 155 8.54 -22.21 15.07
C ASP A 155 9.76 -21.60 14.35
N ASP A 156 9.54 -20.86 13.27
CA ASP A 156 10.62 -20.15 12.57
C ASP A 156 11.12 -18.93 13.33
N LEU A 157 10.23 -18.23 14.01
CA LEU A 157 10.58 -17.10 14.87
C LEU A 157 11.45 -17.57 16.05
N GLU A 158 11.11 -18.70 16.68
CA GLU A 158 11.88 -19.28 17.78
C GLU A 158 13.28 -19.72 17.34
N LYS A 159 13.47 -20.22 16.11
CA LYS A 159 14.81 -20.50 15.54
C LYS A 159 15.70 -19.26 15.45
N LYS A 160 15.10 -18.07 15.38
CA LYS A 160 15.80 -16.77 15.27
C LYS A 160 15.69 -15.94 16.56
N ARG A 161 15.23 -16.54 17.67
CA ARG A 161 14.92 -15.84 18.93
C ARG A 161 16.06 -14.97 19.43
N ASP A 162 17.27 -15.52 19.51
CA ASP A 162 18.46 -14.83 20.04
C ASP A 162 18.87 -13.59 19.25
N LYS A 163 18.39 -13.46 18.00
CA LYS A 163 18.67 -12.30 17.13
C LYS A 163 17.57 -11.26 17.19
N LEU A 164 16.31 -11.70 17.23
CA LEU A 164 15.14 -10.84 17.04
C LEU A 164 14.58 -10.28 18.35
N PHE A 165 14.80 -10.97 19.47
CA PHE A 165 14.21 -10.59 20.75
C PHE A 165 15.20 -9.81 21.62
N VAL A 166 14.67 -8.83 22.33
CA VAL A 166 15.35 -8.17 23.45
C VAL A 166 14.54 -8.44 24.71
N GLY A 167 14.92 -9.48 25.47
CA GLY A 167 14.08 -9.98 26.56
C GLY A 167 12.82 -10.69 26.04
N ASP A 168 11.64 -10.33 26.56
CA ASP A 168 10.34 -10.85 26.08
C ASP A 168 9.62 -9.87 25.13
N LYS A 169 10.41 -9.11 24.36
CA LYS A 169 9.95 -8.07 23.45
C LYS A 169 10.35 -8.36 22.01
N LEU A 170 9.37 -8.27 21.12
CA LEU A 170 9.54 -8.34 19.67
C LEU A 170 9.15 -7.00 19.03
N VAL A 171 9.96 -6.51 18.08
CA VAL A 171 9.65 -5.26 17.37
C VAL A 171 9.20 -5.56 15.95
N VAL A 172 7.99 -5.12 15.63
CA VAL A 172 7.39 -5.17 14.30
C VAL A 172 7.39 -3.77 13.71
N SER A 173 7.90 -3.61 12.50
CA SER A 173 7.92 -2.33 11.79
C SER A 173 7.03 -2.40 10.55
N LEU A 174 6.16 -1.41 10.42
CA LEU A 174 5.29 -1.22 9.27
C LEU A 174 5.70 0.05 8.53
N GLU A 175 5.98 -0.11 7.26
CA GLU A 175 6.23 0.97 6.33
C GLU A 175 5.00 1.18 5.46
N VAL A 176 4.47 2.40 5.43
CA VAL A 176 3.26 2.75 4.67
C VAL A 176 3.61 3.84 3.68
N SER A 177 3.42 3.56 2.40
CA SER A 177 3.53 4.53 1.31
C SER A 177 2.13 4.86 0.80
N ALA A 178 1.76 6.13 0.82
CA ALA A 178 0.46 6.60 0.33
C ALA A 178 0.64 7.39 -0.96
N THR A 179 -0.27 7.18 -1.92
CA THR A 179 -0.36 7.97 -3.15
C THR A 179 -1.80 8.42 -3.38
N TRP A 180 -2.01 9.67 -3.74
CA TRP A 180 -3.35 10.22 -4.01
C TRP A 180 -3.29 11.30 -5.09
N ILE A 181 -4.45 11.71 -5.59
CA ILE A 181 -4.57 12.78 -6.60
C ILE A 181 -5.05 14.04 -5.90
N GLU A 182 -4.24 15.08 -5.97
CA GLU A 182 -4.63 16.44 -5.58
C GLU A 182 -5.23 17.13 -6.79
N VAL A 183 -6.47 17.60 -6.66
CA VAL A 183 -7.16 18.43 -7.65
C VAL A 183 -7.09 19.87 -7.17
N SER A 184 -6.48 20.75 -7.96
CA SER A 184 -6.50 22.18 -7.68
C SER A 184 -7.33 22.90 -8.75
N ASP A 185 -8.32 23.67 -8.30
CA ASP A 185 -9.09 24.54 -9.16
C ASP A 185 -8.30 25.83 -9.39
N ASN A 186 -7.97 26.12 -10.65
CA ASN A 186 -7.36 27.40 -11.05
C ASN A 186 -8.42 28.53 -10.98
N ASN A 187 -8.85 28.91 -9.78
CA ASN A 187 -9.59 30.17 -9.59
C ASN A 187 -8.62 31.34 -9.41
N SER A 188 -7.84 31.63 -10.45
CA SER A 188 -7.15 32.92 -10.60
C SER A 188 -8.00 33.84 -11.49
N ASN A 189 -9.19 34.19 -11.02
CA ASN A 189 -9.88 35.38 -11.51
C ASN A 189 -9.36 36.58 -10.71
N THR A 190 -8.20 37.11 -11.13
CA THR A 190 -7.86 38.51 -10.88
C THR A 190 -8.44 39.32 -12.04
N PRO A 191 -9.52 40.10 -11.83
CA PRO A 191 -9.80 41.19 -12.75
C PRO A 191 -8.79 42.29 -12.45
N GLU A 192 -7.82 42.48 -13.35
CA GLU A 192 -7.03 43.72 -13.37
C GLU A 192 -8.00 44.89 -13.54
N LYS A 193 -7.93 45.84 -12.61
CA LYS A 193 -8.55 47.16 -12.70
C LYS A 193 -7.56 48.13 -13.32
#